data_AF-A0A7Y5NUS5-F1
#
_entry.id   AF-A0A7Y5NUS5-F1
#
_cell.length_a   1.000
_cell.length_b   1.000
_cell.length_c   1.000
_cell.angle_alpha   90.00
_cell.angle_beta   90.00
_cell.angle_gamma   90.00
#
_symmetry.space_group_name_H-M   'P 1'
#
loop_
_entity.id
_entity.type
_entity.pdbx_description
1 polymer ?
#
loop_
_entity_poly.entity_id
_entity_poly.type
_entity_poly.pdbx_seq_one_letter_code
_entity_poly.pdbx_strand_id
1 'polypeptide(L)'
;MQHFLNGSIAALAGTAACFFLRFFLRSGERLFLYFSLAFLCFFANYLVLGLSQTSVESRHYVYVIRLIAFGLIIVGILDKNRRS
;
A
#
# COMPACT_ATOMS: atom_id res chain seq x y z
N MET A 1 14.10 17.35 -8.40
CA MET A 1 12.98 16.68 -9.12
C MET A 1 12.46 15.45 -8.39
N GLN A 2 13.31 14.54 -7.91
CA GLN A 2 12.86 13.24 -7.37
C GLN A 2 11.97 13.34 -6.11
N HIS A 3 12.21 14.32 -5.23
CA HIS A 3 11.37 14.54 -4.04
C HIS A 3 9.92 14.91 -4.39
N PHE A 4 9.70 15.67 -5.47
CA PHE A 4 8.36 16.05 -5.92
C PHE A 4 7.59 14.83 -6.46
N LEU A 5 8.25 13.98 -7.26
CA LEU A 5 7.65 12.72 -7.73
C LEU A 5 7.30 11.78 -6.56
N ASN A 6 8.19 11.67 -5.56
CA ASN A 6 7.94 10.83 -4.39
C ASN A 6 6.74 11.34 -3.58
N GLY A 7 6.62 12.66 -3.39
CA GLY A 7 5.46 13.28 -2.75
C GLY A 7 4.15 13.02 -3.50
N SER A 8 4.16 13.13 -4.83
CA SER A 8 3.00 12.82 -5.67
C SER A 8 2.59 11.35 -5.59
N ILE A 9 3.56 10.42 -5.62
CA ILE A 9 3.28 8.99 -5.50
C ILE A 9 2.74 8.66 -4.10
N ALA A 10 3.26 9.29 -3.04
CA ALA A 10 2.68 9.18 -1.70
C ALA A 10 1.21 9.62 -1.73
N ALA A 11 0.91 10.83 -2.18
CA ALA A 11 -0.45 11.35 -2.20
C ALA A 11 -1.42 10.43 -2.98
N LEU A 12 -1.00 9.92 -4.14
CA LEU A 12 -1.78 8.96 -4.93
C LEU A 12 -1.99 7.63 -4.22
N ALA A 13 -0.95 7.09 -3.58
CA ALA A 13 -1.05 5.84 -2.81
C ALA A 13 -1.98 5.98 -1.59
N GLY A 14 -1.90 7.10 -0.88
CA GLY A 14 -2.81 7.41 0.24
C GLY A 14 -4.26 7.56 -0.22
N THR A 15 -4.48 8.21 -1.37
CA THR A 15 -5.81 8.36 -1.97
C THR A 15 -6.38 7.00 -2.39
N ALA A 16 -5.56 6.14 -3.02
CA ALA A 16 -5.93 4.78 -3.36
C ALA A 16 -6.27 3.95 -2.11
N ALA A 17 -5.47 4.04 -1.05
CA ALA A 17 -5.75 3.35 0.22
C ALA A 17 -7.10 3.75 0.82
N CYS A 18 -7.43 5.04 0.83
CA CYS A 18 -8.73 5.56 1.26
C CYS A 18 -9.87 5.09 0.36
N PHE A 19 -9.67 5.03 -0.95
CA PHE A 19 -10.67 4.55 -1.90
C PHE A 19 -11.01 3.07 -1.66
N PHE A 20 -9.97 2.24 -1.50
CA PHE A 20 -10.13 0.82 -1.17
C PHE A 20 -10.77 0.62 0.21
N LEU A 21 -10.43 1.45 1.21
CA LEU A 21 -11.05 1.40 2.54
C LEU A 21 -12.54 1.74 2.49
N ARG A 22 -12.90 2.79 1.73
CA ARG A 22 -14.29 3.18 1.52
C ARG A 22 -15.07 2.10 0.77
N PHE A 23 -14.43 1.42 -0.18
CA PHE A 23 -15.04 0.31 -0.90
C PHE A 23 -15.24 -0.91 0.00
N PHE A 24 -14.30 -1.22 0.90
CA PHE A 24 -14.48 -2.26 1.92
C PHE A 24 -15.71 -2.01 2.79
N LEU A 25 -15.90 -0.78 3.27
CA LEU A 25 -17.06 -0.40 4.09
C LEU A 25 -18.40 -0.53 3.33
N ARG A 26 -18.38 -0.41 2.00
CA ARG A 26 -19.58 -0.53 1.16
C ARG A 26 -19.88 -1.95 0.69
N SER A 27 -18.86 -2.72 0.33
CA SER A 27 -19.02 -4.09 -0.17
C SER A 27 -18.97 -5.16 0.92
N GLY A 28 -18.41 -4.89 2.10
CA GLY A 28 -18.23 -5.88 3.17
C GLY A 28 -17.19 -6.98 2.88
N GLU A 29 -16.57 -6.91 1.71
CA GLU A 29 -15.64 -7.90 1.17
C GLU A 29 -14.23 -7.66 1.73
N ARG A 30 -13.78 -8.54 2.63
CA ARG A 30 -12.51 -8.44 3.37
C ARG A 30 -11.28 -8.33 2.46
N LEU A 31 -11.38 -8.75 1.21
CA LEU A 31 -10.34 -8.61 0.19
C LEU A 31 -9.94 -7.14 -0.06
N PHE A 32 -10.90 -6.22 -0.03
CA PHE A 32 -10.65 -4.78 -0.21
C PHE A 32 -9.89 -4.16 0.97
N LEU A 33 -10.04 -4.71 2.18
CA LEU A 33 -9.29 -4.26 3.37
C LEU A 33 -7.80 -4.59 3.22
N TYR A 34 -7.47 -5.78 2.72
CA TYR A 34 -6.08 -6.17 2.46
C TYR A 34 -5.41 -5.29 1.39
N PHE A 35 -6.15 -4.92 0.33
CA PHE A 35 -5.66 -3.95 -0.66
C PHE A 35 -5.43 -2.58 -0.05
N SER A 36 -6.35 -2.08 0.77
CA SER A 36 -6.19 -0.80 1.45
C SER A 36 -4.93 -0.77 2.33
N LEU A 37 -4.71 -1.83 3.13
CA LEU A 37 -3.52 -1.98 3.97
C LEU A 37 -2.21 -1.99 3.16
N ALA A 38 -2.20 -2.69 2.02
CA ALA A 38 -1.03 -2.70 1.13
C ALA A 38 -0.71 -1.31 0.57
N PHE A 39 -1.72 -0.58 0.09
CA PHE A 39 -1.55 0.79 -0.41
C PHE A 39 -1.17 1.79 0.69
N LEU A 40 -1.66 1.59 1.91
CA LEU A 40 -1.29 2.41 3.07
C LEU A 40 0.18 2.19 3.46
N CYS A 41 0.67 0.95 3.38
CA CYS A 41 2.08 0.63 3.55
C CYS A 41 2.95 1.32 2.48
N PHE A 42 2.48 1.33 1.24
CA PHE A 42 3.13 2.03 0.13
C PHE A 42 3.17 3.56 0.34
N PHE A 43 2.06 4.13 0.82
CA PHE A 43 1.96 5.54 1.19
C PHE A 43 2.99 5.92 2.24
N ALA A 44 3.02 5.19 3.36
CA ALA A 44 3.97 5.44 4.45
C ALA A 44 5.41 5.37 3.98
N ASN A 45 5.75 4.41 3.11
CA ASN A 45 7.09 4.28 2.57
C ASN A 45 7.50 5.48 1.71
N TYR A 46 6.63 5.89 0.79
CA TYR A 46 6.90 7.05 -0.06
C TYR A 46 6.92 8.37 0.73
N LEU A 47 6.15 8.46 1.83
CA LEU A 47 6.20 9.59 2.76
C LEU A 47 7.54 9.68 3.47
N VAL A 48 8.05 8.55 3.98
CA VAL A 48 9.36 8.47 4.62
C VAL A 48 10.48 8.76 3.63
N LEU A 49 10.41 8.26 2.38
CA LEU A 49 11.35 8.60 1.30
C LEU A 49 11.29 10.08 0.88
N GLY A 50 10.11 10.69 0.96
CA GLY A 50 9.92 12.11 0.62
C GLY A 50 10.52 13.04 1.69
N LEU A 51 10.41 12.65 2.96
CA LEU A 51 10.90 13.42 4.11
C LEU A 51 12.38 13.16 4.43
N SER A 52 12.87 11.94 4.22
CA SER A 52 14.26 11.59 4.48
C SER A 52 15.13 11.97 3.28
N GLN A 53 15.95 13.02 3.43
CA GLN A 53 16.83 13.54 2.37
C GLN A 53 18.07 12.68 2.09
N THR A 54 18.17 11.45 2.62
CA THR A 54 19.44 10.71 2.59
C THR A 54 19.29 9.23 2.27
N SER A 55 20.08 8.84 1.27
CA SER A 55 20.64 7.52 1.00
C SER A 55 19.78 6.45 0.30
N VAL A 56 20.33 6.05 -0.85
CA VAL A 56 20.50 4.72 -1.47
C VAL A 56 19.93 3.48 -0.74
N GLU A 57 19.86 3.49 0.59
CA GLU A 57 19.33 2.43 1.46
C GLU A 57 17.81 2.18 1.32
N SER A 58 17.06 3.22 0.94
CA SER A 58 15.61 3.17 0.74
C SER A 58 15.15 2.20 -0.36
N ARG A 59 16.05 1.81 -1.29
CA ARG A 59 15.71 0.94 -2.42
C ARG A 59 15.32 -0.48 -2.00
N HIS A 60 15.88 -0.98 -0.88
CA HIS A 60 15.54 -2.30 -0.34
C HIS A 60 14.11 -2.36 0.21
N TYR A 61 13.65 -1.28 0.87
CA TYR A 61 12.32 -1.22 1.48
C TYR A 61 11.19 -1.34 0.45
N VAL A 62 11.39 -0.81 -0.76
CA VAL A 62 10.41 -0.91 -1.85
C VAL A 62 10.15 -2.37 -2.25
N TYR A 63 11.17 -3.23 -2.23
CA TYR A 63 11.01 -4.65 -2.53
C TYR A 63 10.30 -5.42 -1.40
N VAL A 64 10.61 -5.10 -0.14
CA VAL A 64 9.95 -5.70 1.03
C VAL A 64 8.47 -5.34 1.07
N ILE A 65 8.13 -4.08 0.78
CA ILE A 65 6.74 -3.64 0.71
C ILE A 65 5.98 -4.30 -0.43
N ARG A 66 6.62 -4.51 -1.59
CA ARG A 66 6.02 -5.33 -2.65
C ARG A 66 5.74 -6.75 -2.17
N LEU A 67 6.68 -7.37 -1.46
CA LEU A 67 6.49 -8.71 -0.91
C LEU A 67 5.28 -8.76 0.05
N ILE A 68 5.18 -7.77 0.96
CA ILE A 68 4.07 -7.65 1.91
C ILE A 68 2.76 -7.38 1.16
N ALA A 69 2.76 -6.53 0.14
CA ALA A 69 1.57 -6.21 -0.65
C ALA A 69 1.05 -7.45 -1.39
N PHE A 70 1.93 -8.20 -2.07
CA PHE A 70 1.54 -9.46 -2.71
C PHE A 70 1.09 -10.51 -1.69
N GLY A 71 1.75 -10.60 -0.53
CA GLY A 71 1.33 -11.47 0.57
C GLY A 71 -0.06 -11.13 1.09
N LEU A 72 -0.36 -9.84 1.32
CA LEU A 72 -1.68 -9.37 1.74
C LEU A 72 -2.77 -9.70 0.71
N ILE A 73 -2.46 -9.57 -0.58
CA ILE A 73 -3.39 -9.95 -1.66
C ILE A 73 -3.64 -11.47 -1.63
N ILE A 74 -2.59 -12.30 -1.51
CA ILE A 74 -2.72 -13.77 -1.44
C ILE A 74 -3.53 -14.18 -0.22
N VAL A 75 -3.25 -13.60 0.96
CA VAL A 75 -4.01 -13.86 2.19
C VAL A 75 -5.47 -13.42 2.03
N GLY A 76 -5.73 -12.29 1.36
CA GLY A 76 -7.09 -11.85 1.06
C GLY A 76 -7.84 -12.79 0.13
N ILE A 77 -7.16 -13.36 -0.87
CA ILE A 77 -7.73 -14.38 -1.75
C ILE A 77 -8.01 -15.67 -0.97
N LEU A 78 -7.08 -16.11 -0.12
CA LEU A 78 -7.24 -17.30 0.73
C LEU A 78 -8.39 -17.15 1.73
N ASP A 79 -8.54 -15.98 2.37
CA ASP A 79 -9.63 -15.71 3.33
C ASP A 79 -11.00 -15.75 2.62
N LYS A 80 -11.09 -15.20 1.41
CA LYS A 80 -12.31 -15.27 0.60
C LYS A 80 -12.60 -16.69 0.13
N ASN A 81 -11.58 -17.43 -0.31
CA ASN A 81 -11.73 -18.80 -0.78
C ASN A 81 -12.06 -19.81 0.34
N ARG A 82 -11.73 -19.49 1.60
CA ARG A 82 -12.08 -20.30 2.78
C ARG A 82 -13.49 -20.06 3.33
N ARG A 83 -14.11 -18.92 3.00
CA ARG A 83 -15.46 -18.56 3.45
C ARG A 83 -16.55 -18.98 2.47
N SER A 84 -16.18 -19.39 1.25
CA SER A 84 -17.07 -20.02 0.28
C SER A 84 -17.12 -21.53 0.48
#